data_AF-A0A146KZ87-F1
#
_entry.id   AF-A0A146KZ87-F1
#
_cell.length_a   1.000
_cell.length_b   1.000
_cell.length_c   1.000
_cell.angle_alpha   90.00
_cell.angle_beta   90.00
_cell.angle_gamma   90.00
#
_symmetry.space_group_name_H-M   'P 1'
#
loop_
_entity.id
_entity.type
_entity.pdbx_description
1 polymer ?
#
loop_
_entity_poly.entity_id
_entity_poly.type
_entity_poly.pdbx_seq_one_letter_code
_entity_poly.pdbx_strand_id
1 'polypeptide(L)'
;NGAPAFGNALDIVGISLFSVGLIIETVADIEKFTFRNNPANRGKWCDVGLWSWSRHPNYFGEITIWTSVFIISINVIKRWEWTSILSPLFTSFLLLFLSGMPILEKNADEKYGSDVNYRSYKIRTSPLIPMPPWIYKRLPSYCKLALFEFPMYNRLSKYSQD
;
A
#
# COMPACT_ATOMS: atom_id res chain seq x y z
N ASN A 1 -32.28 -25.98 0.91
CA ASN A 1 -30.87 -26.37 0.75
C ASN A 1 -30.38 -25.88 -0.59
N GLY A 2 -29.81 -24.68 -0.64
CA GLY A 2 -29.36 -24.03 -1.87
C GLY A 2 -28.15 -23.19 -1.55
N ALA A 3 -27.02 -23.84 -1.28
CA ALA A 3 -25.75 -23.15 -1.24
C ALA A 3 -25.53 -22.53 -2.63
N PRO A 4 -25.15 -21.25 -2.73
CA PRO A 4 -24.82 -20.66 -4.02
C PRO A 4 -23.73 -21.51 -4.68
N ALA A 5 -23.86 -21.71 -5.99
CA ALA A 5 -22.87 -22.47 -6.75
C ALA A 5 -21.52 -21.75 -6.66
N PHE A 6 -20.53 -22.43 -6.09
CA PHE A 6 -19.15 -21.96 -6.06
C PHE A 6 -18.55 -21.97 -7.47
N GLY A 7 -17.71 -20.97 -7.77
CA GLY A 7 -17.02 -20.88 -9.05
C GLY A 7 -17.69 -19.93 -10.04
N ASN A 8 -18.51 -18.99 -9.54
CA ASN A 8 -18.98 -17.91 -10.40
C ASN A 8 -17.85 -16.88 -10.65
N ALA A 9 -18.08 -15.95 -11.57
CA ALA A 9 -17.06 -14.97 -11.95
C ALA A 9 -16.53 -14.14 -10.77
N LEU A 10 -17.38 -13.83 -9.78
CA LEU A 10 -16.98 -13.07 -8.59
C LEU A 10 -16.11 -13.91 -7.64
N ASP A 11 -16.38 -15.21 -7.50
CA ASP A 11 -15.54 -16.10 -6.70
C ASP A 11 -14.14 -16.21 -7.32
N ILE A 12 -14.06 -16.36 -8.65
CA ILE A 12 -12.78 -16.47 -9.37
C ILE A 12 -11.98 -15.17 -9.24
N VAL A 13 -12.63 -14.02 -9.47
CA VAL A 13 -11.99 -12.70 -9.33
C VAL A 13 -11.55 -12.46 -7.88
N GLY A 14 -12.43 -12.75 -6.92
CA GLY A 14 -12.15 -12.59 -5.50
C GLY A 14 -10.98 -13.45 -5.03
N ILE A 15 -10.97 -14.74 -5.36
CA ILE A 15 -9.86 -15.64 -5.01
C ILE A 15 -8.55 -15.19 -5.67
N SER A 16 -8.61 -14.76 -6.94
CA SER A 16 -7.42 -14.26 -7.65
C SER A 16 -6.85 -13.01 -6.98
N LEU A 17 -7.71 -12.04 -6.62
CA LEU A 17 -7.31 -10.84 -5.91
C LEU A 17 -6.76 -11.17 -4.51
N PHE A 18 -7.39 -12.10 -3.80
CA PHE A 18 -6.92 -12.56 -2.50
C PHE A 18 -5.50 -13.12 -2.60
N SER A 19 -5.26 -14.03 -3.55
CA SER A 19 -3.93 -14.62 -3.77
C SER A 19 -2.90 -13.55 -4.13
N VAL A 20 -3.22 -12.61 -5.02
CA VAL A 20 -2.31 -11.51 -5.39
C VAL A 20 -2.00 -10.62 -4.18
N GLY A 21 -3.02 -10.21 -3.42
CA GLY A 21 -2.87 -9.39 -2.22
C GLY A 21 -1.99 -10.06 -1.18
N LEU A 22 -2.26 -11.34 -0.91
CA LEU A 22 -1.49 -12.15 0.05
C LEU A 22 -0.03 -12.31 -0.38
N ILE A 23 0.23 -12.57 -1.66
CA ILE A 23 1.61 -12.67 -2.18
C ILE A 23 2.34 -11.34 -2.02
N ILE A 24 1.70 -10.22 -2.41
CA ILE A 24 2.31 -8.89 -2.30
C ILE A 24 2.64 -8.56 -0.85
N GLU A 25 1.70 -8.76 0.07
CA GLU A 25 1.89 -8.50 1.50
C GLU A 25 3.03 -9.34 2.08
N THR A 26 2.99 -10.65 1.83
CA THR A 26 3.98 -11.59 2.35
C THR A 26 5.38 -11.29 1.82
N VAL A 27 5.51 -11.07 0.51
CA VAL A 27 6.82 -10.74 -0.11
C VAL A 27 7.33 -9.41 0.41
N ALA A 28 6.49 -8.38 0.48
CA ALA A 28 6.89 -7.07 0.99
C ALA A 28 7.40 -7.15 2.43
N ASP A 29 6.74 -7.90 3.30
CA ASP A 29 7.16 -8.05 4.69
C ASP A 29 8.45 -8.86 4.83
N ILE A 30 8.62 -9.93 4.05
CA ILE A 30 9.88 -10.71 4.00
C ILE A 30 11.04 -9.82 3.53
N GLU A 31 10.83 -9.03 2.46
CA GLU A 31 11.83 -8.08 1.95
C GLU A 31 12.23 -7.07 3.03
N LYS A 32 11.23 -6.47 3.71
CA LYS A 32 11.47 -5.50 4.79
C LYS A 32 12.18 -6.11 5.98
N PHE A 33 11.79 -7.32 6.39
CA PHE A 33 12.42 -8.04 7.49
C PHE A 33 13.87 -8.36 7.17
N THR A 34 14.13 -8.93 6.00
CA THR A 34 15.48 -9.25 5.52
C THR A 34 16.34 -7.99 5.41
N PHE A 35 15.79 -6.91 4.87
CA PHE A 35 16.48 -5.63 4.75
C PHE A 35 16.91 -5.09 6.13
N ARG A 36 16.01 -5.11 7.11
CA ARG A 36 16.27 -4.58 8.47
C ARG A 36 17.26 -5.42 9.27
N ASN A 37 17.31 -6.73 9.03
CA ASN A 37 18.20 -7.64 9.74
C ASN A 37 19.64 -7.61 9.22
N ASN A 38 19.87 -7.05 8.03
CA ASN A 38 21.22 -6.89 7.50
C ASN A 38 21.93 -5.68 8.16
N PRO A 39 23.06 -5.88 8.88
CA PRO A 39 23.80 -4.77 9.51
C PRO A 39 24.27 -3.69 8.54
N ALA A 40 24.50 -4.01 7.26
CA ALA A 40 24.91 -3.06 6.23
C ALA A 40 23.81 -2.04 5.84
N ASN A 41 22.57 -2.29 6.28
CA ASN A 41 21.41 -1.44 6.02
C ASN A 41 21.04 -0.55 7.21
N ARG A 42 21.83 -0.56 8.29
CA ARG A 42 21.62 0.34 9.43
C ARG A 42 21.60 1.79 8.96
N GLY A 43 20.57 2.52 9.40
CA GLY A 43 20.38 3.93 9.01
C GLY A 43 19.83 4.16 7.60
N LYS A 44 19.44 3.10 6.86
CA LYS A 44 18.83 3.22 5.53
C LYS A 44 17.33 2.89 5.56
N TRP A 45 16.60 3.35 4.55
CA TRP A 45 15.21 2.95 4.28
C TRP A 45 15.20 1.74 3.34
N CYS A 46 14.14 0.94 3.41
CA CYS A 46 13.96 -0.19 2.51
C CYS A 46 13.56 0.33 1.12
N ASP A 47 14.39 0.09 0.12
CA ASP A 47 14.16 0.49 -1.27
C ASP A 47 14.45 -0.66 -2.26
N VAL A 48 14.32 -1.90 -1.81
CA VAL A 48 14.55 -3.12 -2.60
C VAL A 48 13.24 -3.79 -2.97
N GLY A 49 13.21 -4.53 -4.08
CA GLY A 49 12.06 -5.35 -4.46
C GLY A 49 10.78 -4.51 -4.62
N LEU A 50 9.69 -4.95 -3.98
CA LEU A 50 8.39 -4.23 -4.01
C LEU A 50 8.49 -2.84 -3.38
N TRP A 51 9.38 -2.65 -2.41
CA TRP A 51 9.62 -1.34 -1.79
C TRP A 51 10.25 -0.33 -2.76
N SER A 52 10.88 -0.80 -3.85
CA SER A 52 11.33 0.10 -4.91
C SER A 52 10.20 0.59 -5.82
N TRP A 53 9.03 -0.07 -5.81
CA TRP A 53 7.86 0.25 -6.67
C TRP A 53 6.74 0.97 -5.90
N SER A 54 6.64 0.72 -4.59
CA SER A 54 5.71 1.40 -3.68
C SER A 54 6.40 1.62 -2.33
N ARG A 55 6.05 2.70 -1.62
CA ARG A 55 6.54 2.98 -0.27
C ARG A 55 5.84 2.14 0.79
N HIS A 56 4.64 1.64 0.51
CA HIS A 56 3.87 0.75 1.41
C HIS A 56 3.21 -0.40 0.62
N PRO A 57 4.01 -1.26 -0.05
CA PRO A 57 3.47 -2.36 -0.86
C PRO A 57 2.69 -3.37 -0.01
N ASN A 58 3.09 -3.57 1.26
CA ASN A 58 2.38 -4.42 2.19
C ASN A 58 0.95 -3.93 2.46
N TYR A 59 0.75 -2.61 2.60
CA TYR A 59 -0.60 -2.04 2.77
C TYR A 59 -1.47 -2.16 1.53
N PHE A 60 -0.87 -2.09 0.33
CA PHE A 60 -1.60 -2.41 -0.89
C PHE A 60 -2.07 -3.88 -0.90
N GLY A 61 -1.20 -4.80 -0.48
CA GLY A 61 -1.56 -6.21 -0.28
C GLY A 61 -2.73 -6.37 0.69
N GLU A 62 -2.63 -5.78 1.88
CA GLU A 62 -3.66 -5.86 2.93
C GLU A 62 -5.01 -5.31 2.46
N ILE A 63 -5.03 -4.13 1.83
CA ILE A 63 -6.26 -3.55 1.26
C ILE A 63 -6.84 -4.49 0.20
N THR A 64 -6.00 -5.05 -0.68
CA THR A 64 -6.44 -5.97 -1.74
C THR A 64 -7.07 -7.23 -1.14
N ILE A 65 -6.49 -7.78 -0.06
CA ILE A 65 -7.04 -8.92 0.68
C ILE A 65 -8.45 -8.59 1.19
N TRP A 66 -8.62 -7.49 1.94
CA TRP A 66 -9.93 -7.16 2.50
C TRP A 66 -10.98 -6.83 1.43
N THR A 67 -10.58 -6.16 0.34
CA THR A 67 -11.46 -5.94 -0.81
C THR A 67 -11.85 -7.26 -1.47
N SER A 68 -10.91 -8.21 -1.60
CA SER A 68 -11.18 -9.51 -2.19
C SER A 68 -12.15 -10.36 -1.37
N VAL A 69 -12.01 -10.36 -0.03
CA VAL A 69 -12.93 -11.05 0.88
C VAL A 69 -14.35 -10.49 0.74
N PHE A 70 -14.48 -9.17 0.63
CA PHE A 70 -15.77 -8.55 0.35
C PHE A 70 -16.33 -8.96 -1.01
N ILE A 71 -15.52 -8.98 -2.08
CA ILE A 71 -15.96 -9.41 -3.43
C ILE A 71 -16.50 -10.84 -3.41
N ILE A 72 -15.81 -11.78 -2.76
CA ILE A 72 -16.28 -13.17 -2.60
C ILE A 72 -17.62 -13.20 -1.87
N SER A 73 -17.78 -12.35 -0.85
CA SER A 73 -19.01 -12.28 -0.04
C SER A 73 -20.22 -11.73 -0.79
N ILE A 74 -20.05 -11.00 -1.90
CA ILE A 74 -21.16 -10.43 -2.69
C ILE A 74 -22.19 -11.49 -3.08
N ASN A 75 -21.75 -12.72 -3.35
CA ASN A 75 -22.62 -13.82 -3.78
C ASN A 75 -23.61 -14.31 -2.72
N VAL A 76 -23.32 -14.05 -1.45
CA VAL A 76 -24.16 -14.46 -0.31
C VAL A 76 -24.93 -13.30 0.31
N ILE A 77 -24.51 -12.06 0.04
CA ILE A 77 -25.12 -10.84 0.60
C ILE A 77 -26.50 -10.61 -0.03
N LYS A 78 -27.52 -10.43 0.82
CA LYS A 78 -28.89 -10.17 0.38
C LYS A 78 -29.43 -8.81 0.80
N ARG A 79 -29.20 -8.38 2.04
CA ARG A 79 -29.83 -7.16 2.62
C ARG A 79 -28.87 -6.40 3.52
N TRP A 80 -29.06 -6.46 4.83
CA TRP A 80 -28.25 -5.72 5.82
C TRP A 80 -26.77 -6.14 5.79
N GLU A 81 -26.47 -7.33 5.27
CA GLU A 81 -25.10 -7.86 5.11
C GLU A 81 -24.22 -7.03 4.18
N TRP A 82 -24.79 -6.12 3.37
CA TRP A 82 -24.02 -5.13 2.61
C TRP A 82 -23.16 -4.23 3.52
N THR A 83 -23.51 -4.12 4.80
CA THR A 83 -22.67 -3.50 5.84
C THR A 83 -21.27 -4.11 5.94
N SER A 84 -21.05 -5.33 5.44
CA SER A 84 -19.71 -5.93 5.33
C SER A 84 -18.73 -5.11 4.47
N ILE A 85 -19.21 -4.23 3.58
CA ILE A 85 -18.36 -3.28 2.84
C ILE A 85 -17.59 -2.33 3.78
N LEU A 86 -18.10 -2.13 5.00
CA LEU A 86 -17.43 -1.33 6.01
C LEU A 86 -16.07 -1.92 6.38
N SER A 87 -15.87 -3.24 6.26
CA SER A 87 -14.58 -3.87 6.57
C SER A 87 -13.44 -3.35 5.67
N PRO A 88 -13.46 -3.53 4.33
CA PRO A 88 -12.38 -3.02 3.49
C PRO A 88 -12.27 -1.49 3.50
N LEU A 89 -13.40 -0.77 3.63
CA LEU A 89 -13.38 0.70 3.73
C LEU A 89 -12.71 1.16 5.02
N PHE A 90 -13.02 0.52 6.15
CA PHE A 90 -12.45 0.85 7.45
C PHE A 90 -10.96 0.51 7.50
N THR A 91 -10.56 -0.67 7.02
CA THR A 91 -9.14 -1.04 6.94
C THR A 91 -8.37 -0.05 6.06
N SER A 92 -8.89 0.26 4.86
CA SER A 92 -8.28 1.26 3.98
C SER A 92 -8.19 2.63 4.67
N PHE A 93 -9.23 3.05 5.38
CA PHE A 93 -9.22 4.32 6.10
C PHE A 93 -8.14 4.37 7.18
N LEU A 94 -8.01 3.32 8.01
CA LEU A 94 -6.98 3.27 9.05
C LEU A 94 -5.56 3.32 8.46
N LEU A 95 -5.34 2.58 7.37
CA LEU A 95 -4.04 2.52 6.70
C LEU A 95 -3.70 3.83 5.99
N LEU A 96 -4.66 4.47 5.34
CA LEU A 96 -4.42 5.69 4.57
C LEU A 96 -4.38 6.95 5.44
N PHE A 97 -5.23 7.07 6.46
CA PHE A 97 -5.47 8.36 7.12
C PHE A 97 -5.19 8.40 8.61
N LEU A 98 -5.05 7.25 9.26
CA LEU A 98 -4.88 7.20 10.72
C LEU A 98 -3.49 6.66 11.11
N SER A 99 -3.42 5.41 11.54
CA SER A 99 -2.23 4.81 12.13
C SER A 99 -1.25 4.22 11.11
N GLY A 100 -1.64 4.10 9.84
CA GLY A 100 -0.79 3.54 8.80
C GLY A 100 0.20 4.54 8.20
N MET A 101 0.01 4.86 6.91
CA MET A 101 0.94 5.64 6.10
C MET A 101 1.27 7.03 6.67
N PRO A 102 0.32 7.83 7.21
CA PRO A 102 0.65 9.16 7.73
C PRO A 102 1.75 9.16 8.79
N ILE A 103 1.69 8.22 9.73
CA ILE A 103 2.65 8.11 10.83
C ILE A 103 3.98 7.58 10.31
N LEU A 104 3.96 6.55 9.45
CA LEU A 104 5.18 5.97 8.89
C LEU A 104 5.94 6.94 8.00
N GLU A 105 5.23 7.68 7.14
CA GLU A 105 5.80 8.70 6.27
C GLU A 105 6.41 9.85 7.07
N LYS A 106 5.70 10.31 8.12
CA LYS A 106 6.24 11.32 9.04
C LYS A 106 7.54 10.84 9.69
N ASN A 107 7.54 9.64 10.26
CA ASN A 107 8.72 9.10 10.95
C ASN A 107 9.89 8.89 9.99
N ALA A 108 9.62 8.46 8.74
CA ALA A 108 10.64 8.30 7.72
C ALA A 108 11.23 9.65 7.28
N ASP A 109 10.39 10.68 7.12
CA ASP A 109 10.85 12.04 6.81
C ASP A 109 11.70 12.65 7.92
N GLU A 110 11.30 12.46 9.18
CA GLU A 110 12.07 12.95 10.32
C GLU A 110 13.43 12.24 10.45
N LYS A 111 13.49 10.95 10.08
CA LYS A 111 14.71 10.14 10.19
C LYS A 111 15.66 10.28 9.01
N TYR A 112 15.14 10.40 7.79
CA TYR A 112 15.92 10.33 6.54
C TYR A 112 15.80 11.57 5.67
N GLY A 113 14.98 12.57 6.04
CA GLY A 113 14.68 13.73 5.20
C GLY A 113 15.87 14.60 4.80
N SER A 114 16.95 14.58 5.58
CA SER A 114 18.21 15.26 5.25
C SER A 114 19.00 14.56 4.13
N ASP A 115 18.79 13.27 3.90
CA ASP A 115 19.49 12.51 2.86
C ASP A 115 18.87 12.77 1.47
N VAL A 116 19.70 13.25 0.53
CA VAL A 116 19.31 13.50 -0.87
C VAL A 116 18.80 12.23 -1.56
N ASN A 117 19.35 11.06 -1.23
CA ASN A 117 18.95 9.78 -1.80
C ASN A 117 17.56 9.38 -1.32
N TYR A 118 17.22 9.63 -0.06
CA TYR A 118 15.87 9.37 0.47
C TYR A 118 14.84 10.28 -0.19
N ARG A 119 15.15 11.57 -0.31
CA ARG A 119 14.28 12.53 -1.03
C ARG A 119 14.05 12.08 -2.48
N SER A 120 15.10 11.61 -3.15
CA SER A 120 15.02 11.09 -4.52
C SER A 120 14.16 9.82 -4.62
N TYR A 121 14.28 8.91 -3.65
CA TYR A 121 13.42 7.74 -3.51
C TYR A 121 11.94 8.13 -3.33
N LYS A 122 11.66 9.03 -2.38
CA LYS A 122 10.28 9.47 -2.09
C LYS A 122 9.60 10.15 -3.28
N ILE A 123 10.35 10.92 -4.08
CA ILE A 123 9.80 11.59 -5.28
C ILE A 123 9.45 10.60 -6.40
N ARG A 124 10.20 9.50 -6.53
CA ARG A 124 10.06 8.54 -7.63
C ARG A 124 9.20 7.33 -7.29
N THR A 125 8.90 7.09 -6.01
CA THR A 125 8.20 5.89 -5.55
C THR A 125 6.78 6.22 -5.11
N SER A 126 5.81 5.53 -5.70
CA SER A 126 4.38 5.62 -5.35
C SER A 126 4.15 5.34 -3.86
N PRO A 127 3.20 6.01 -3.18
CA PRO A 127 2.92 5.73 -1.77
C PRO A 127 2.31 4.34 -1.56
N LEU A 128 1.31 3.97 -2.37
CA LEU A 128 0.51 2.77 -2.16
C LEU A 128 0.57 1.80 -3.33
N ILE A 129 0.14 2.23 -4.52
CA ILE A 129 0.00 1.34 -5.69
C ILE A 129 1.41 1.02 -6.24
N PRO A 130 1.82 -0.26 -6.34
CA PRO A 130 3.09 -0.64 -6.96
C PRO A 130 3.16 -0.16 -8.40
N MET A 131 4.11 0.73 -8.69
CA MET A 131 4.32 1.27 -10.03
C MET A 131 5.79 1.40 -10.35
N PRO A 132 6.18 1.24 -11.63
CA PRO A 132 7.53 1.50 -12.05
C PRO A 132 7.99 2.94 -11.72
N PRO A 133 9.15 3.13 -11.05
CA PRO A 133 9.58 4.45 -10.59
C PRO A 133 9.76 5.49 -11.69
N TRP A 134 10.15 5.06 -12.89
CA TRP A 134 10.32 5.95 -14.03
C TRP A 134 8.99 6.48 -14.59
N ILE A 135 7.90 5.72 -14.42
CA ILE A 135 6.54 6.17 -14.78
C ILE A 135 6.07 7.15 -13.72
N TYR A 136 6.12 6.75 -12.45
CA TYR A 136 5.61 7.56 -11.34
C TYR A 136 6.30 8.93 -11.25
N LYS A 137 7.63 8.96 -11.43
CA LYS A 137 8.40 10.22 -11.41
C LYS A 137 7.90 11.24 -12.44
N ARG A 138 7.44 10.79 -13.61
CA ARG A 138 7.00 11.64 -14.72
C ARG A 138 5.55 12.13 -14.59
N LEU A 139 4.78 11.58 -13.66
CA LEU A 139 3.37 11.93 -13.52
C LEU A 139 3.20 13.37 -12.97
N PRO A 140 2.23 14.14 -13.51
CA PRO A 140 1.82 15.41 -12.92
C PRO A 140 1.27 15.24 -11.49
N SER A 141 1.34 16.30 -10.68
CA SER A 141 0.92 16.26 -9.26
C SER A 141 -0.54 15.84 -9.06
N TYR A 142 -1.45 16.22 -9.96
CA TYR A 142 -2.86 15.83 -9.88
C TYR A 142 -3.05 14.32 -10.12
N CYS A 143 -2.28 13.71 -11.03
CA CYS A 143 -2.29 12.26 -11.22
C CYS A 143 -1.75 11.54 -9.99
N LYS A 144 -0.69 12.07 -9.37
CA LYS A 144 -0.13 11.51 -8.13
C LYS A 144 -1.14 11.55 -6.98
N LEU A 145 -1.93 12.62 -6.87
CA LEU A 145 -3.00 12.70 -5.88
C LEU A 145 -4.04 11.58 -6.06
N ALA A 146 -4.42 11.27 -7.31
CA ALA A 146 -5.30 10.15 -7.63
C ALA A 146 -4.69 8.78 -7.31
N LEU A 147 -3.36 8.71 -7.18
CA LEU A 147 -2.59 7.53 -6.80
C LEU A 147 -2.21 7.55 -5.31
N PHE A 148 -3.01 8.23 -4.49
CA PHE A 148 -2.87 8.33 -3.04
C PHE A 148 -1.66 9.15 -2.57
N GLU A 149 -1.07 10.01 -3.39
CA GLU A 149 -0.03 10.96 -2.93
C GLU A 149 -0.67 12.18 -2.26
N PHE A 150 -1.11 12.02 -1.01
CA PHE A 150 -1.71 13.11 -0.26
C PHE A 150 -0.65 14.06 0.32
N PRO A 151 -0.91 15.39 0.37
CA PRO A 151 0.03 16.35 0.94
C PRO A 151 0.46 16.03 2.37
N MET A 152 -0.41 15.40 3.17
CA MET A 152 -0.12 14.99 4.55
C MET A 152 1.04 13.99 4.68
N TYR A 153 1.37 13.26 3.61
CA TYR A 153 2.48 12.31 3.60
C TYR A 153 3.83 12.98 3.37
N ASN A 154 3.88 14.26 3.00
CA ASN A 154 5.13 14.92 2.68
C ASN A 154 5.45 16.02 3.70
N ARG A 155 6.52 15.82 4.49
CA ARG A 155 7.07 16.82 5.42
C ARG A 155 8.47 17.25 5.05
N LEU A 156 8.90 16.96 3.81
CA LEU A 156 10.24 17.28 3.32
C LEU A 156 10.47 18.78 3.09
N SER A 157 9.42 19.61 3.12
CA SER A 157 9.56 21.08 3.00
C SER A 157 10.46 21.69 4.08
N LYS A 158 10.67 20.99 5.20
CA LYS A 158 11.65 21.39 6.24
C LYS A 158 13.11 21.27 5.81
N TYR A 159 13.41 20.48 4.77
CA TYR A 159 14.77 20.16 4.32
C TYR A 159 15.10 20.73 2.94
N SER A 160 14.21 21.54 2.35
CA SER A 160 14.41 22.19 1.04
C SER A 160 15.06 23.57 1.13
N GLN A 161 15.58 23.97 2.29
CA GLN A 161 16.20 25.28 2.52
C GLN A 161 17.73 25.27 2.67
N ASP A 162 18.39 24.13 2.44
CA ASP A 162 19.85 24.00 2.44
C ASP A 162 20.39 23.63 1.05
#